data_AF-A0A7Y4U429-F1
#
_entry.id   AF-A0A7Y4U429-F1
#
_cell.length_a   1.000
_cell.length_b   1.000
_cell.length_c   1.000
_cell.angle_alpha   90.00
_cell.angle_beta   90.00
_cell.angle_gamma   90.00
#
_symmetry.space_group_name_H-M   'P 1'
#
loop_
_entity.id
_entity.type
_entity.pdbx_description
1 polymer ?
#
loop_
_entity_poly.entity_id
_entity_poly.type
_entity_poly.pdbx_seq_one_letter_code
_entity_poly.pdbx_strand_id
1 'polypeptide(L)'
;MTKQLIIDWGEADKAPGDRKRWMGSWVVSRDGEEGEYFHEDTGGQITTHAVPSDAIGMRLRWWPSENEGIGQTQVGAMANMLDPYFFPEDATGTITVKALDLVR
;
A
#
# COMPACT_ATOMS: atom_id res chain seq x y z
N MET A 1 -6.07 21.94 -6.64
CA MET A 1 -7.06 20.87 -6.43
C MET A 1 -6.39 19.77 -5.63
N THR A 2 -7.00 19.30 -4.54
CA THR A 2 -6.43 18.22 -3.71
C THR A 2 -6.63 16.89 -4.42
N LYS A 3 -5.54 16.16 -4.66
CA LYS A 3 -5.61 14.79 -5.20
C LYS A 3 -6.09 13.84 -4.09
N GLN A 4 -6.89 12.85 -4.45
CA GLN A 4 -7.33 11.79 -3.53
C GLN A 4 -6.86 10.44 -4.06
N LEU A 5 -6.43 9.56 -3.16
CA LEU A 5 -6.14 8.16 -3.44
C LEU A 5 -7.23 7.31 -2.79
N ILE A 6 -7.92 6.52 -3.60
CA ILE A 6 -8.78 5.43 -3.14
C ILE A 6 -8.02 4.13 -3.41
N ILE A 7 -7.82 3.33 -2.37
CA ILE A 7 -7.12 2.06 -2.48
C ILE A 7 -7.98 0.93 -1.93
N ASP A 8 -8.17 -0.10 -2.76
CA ASP A 8 -8.72 -1.39 -2.39
C ASP A 8 -7.56 -2.30 -1.97
N TRP A 9 -7.49 -2.63 -0.69
CA TRP A 9 -6.44 -3.47 -0.13
C TRP A 9 -6.64 -4.97 -0.42
N GLY A 10 -7.72 -5.34 -1.13
CA GLY A 10 -8.01 -6.70 -1.56
C GLY A 10 -8.41 -7.64 -0.43
N GLU A 11 -8.59 -8.93 -0.71
CA GLU A 11 -8.80 -9.99 0.30
C GLU A 11 -10.04 -9.82 1.19
N ALA A 12 -11.06 -9.07 0.74
CA ALA A 12 -12.33 -8.92 1.45
C ALA A 12 -13.09 -10.24 1.59
N ASP A 13 -12.85 -11.18 0.68
CA ASP A 13 -13.36 -12.56 0.66
C ASP A 13 -12.63 -13.51 1.63
N LYS A 14 -11.47 -13.10 2.16
CA LYS A 14 -10.72 -13.89 3.15
C LYS A 14 -11.18 -13.61 4.58
N ALA A 15 -11.05 -14.61 5.45
CA ALA A 15 -11.21 -14.42 6.89
C ALA A 15 -10.13 -13.44 7.41
N PRO A 16 -10.41 -12.62 8.44
CA PRO A 16 -9.48 -11.60 8.91
C PRO A 16 -8.05 -12.11 9.21
N GLY A 17 -7.91 -13.30 9.80
CA GLY A 17 -6.59 -13.90 10.10
C GLY A 17 -5.81 -14.40 8.88
N ASP A 18 -6.44 -14.47 7.71
CA ASP A 18 -5.84 -14.90 6.45
C ASP A 18 -5.48 -13.72 5.53
N ARG A 19 -5.71 -12.48 5.98
CA ARG A 19 -5.43 -11.27 5.21
C ARG A 19 -4.00 -10.80 5.43
N LYS A 20 -3.39 -10.28 4.37
CA LYS A 20 -2.09 -9.62 4.43
C LYS A 20 -2.20 -8.36 5.24
N ARG A 21 -1.12 -8.04 5.95
CA ARG A 21 -0.93 -6.70 6.48
C ARG A 21 -0.32 -5.83 5.40
N TRP A 22 -0.79 -4.61 5.29
CA TRP A 22 -0.34 -3.60 4.34
C TRP A 22 0.18 -2.38 5.08
N MET A 23 1.17 -1.74 4.46
CA MET A 23 1.59 -0.40 4.83
C MET A 23 1.80 0.43 3.57
N GLY A 24 1.31 1.67 3.58
CA GLY A 24 1.44 2.62 2.49
C GLY A 24 2.20 3.87 2.92
N SER A 25 3.18 4.29 2.12
CA SER A 25 3.92 5.53 2.29
C SER A 25 3.86 6.39 1.03
N TRP A 26 3.91 7.71 1.20
CA TRP A 26 4.05 8.62 0.06
C TRP A 26 5.48 8.57 -0.48
N VAL A 27 5.63 8.74 -1.79
CA VAL A 27 6.92 8.92 -2.43
C VAL A 27 7.04 10.38 -2.85
N VAL A 28 8.10 11.06 -2.42
CA VAL A 28 8.28 12.51 -2.61
C VAL A 28 9.38 12.84 -3.61
N SER A 29 10.21 11.86 -4.00
CA SER A 29 11.25 12.03 -5.02
C SER A 29 11.33 10.84 -5.99
N ARG A 30 11.84 11.08 -7.20
CA ARG A 30 11.99 10.05 -8.24
C ARG A 30 13.03 8.98 -7.86
N ASP A 31 13.91 9.29 -6.92
CA ASP A 31 14.90 8.35 -6.38
C ASP A 31 14.30 7.39 -5.34
N GLY A 32 12.99 7.51 -5.07
CA GLY A 32 12.25 6.62 -4.18
C GLY A 32 12.33 7.01 -2.71
N GLU A 33 12.60 8.29 -2.43
CA GLU A 33 12.48 8.87 -1.09
C GLU A 33 11.03 8.80 -0.62
N GLU A 34 10.85 8.31 0.60
CA GLU A 34 9.54 8.15 1.22
C GLU A 34 9.25 9.31 2.17
N GLY A 35 8.04 9.86 2.08
CA GLY A 35 7.48 10.82 3.02
C GLY A 35 6.68 10.12 4.12
N GLU A 36 5.57 10.75 4.53
CA GLU A 36 4.72 10.23 5.59
C GLU A 36 4.02 8.91 5.23
N TYR A 37 3.74 8.11 6.27
CA TYR A 37 2.86 6.94 6.17
C TYR A 37 1.40 7.37 6.16
N PHE A 38 0.59 6.72 5.33
CA PHE A 38 -0.85 6.99 5.25
C PHE A 38 -1.72 5.78 5.60
N HIS A 39 -1.15 4.57 5.66
CA HIS A 39 -1.89 3.36 6.01
C HIS A 39 -0.98 2.32 6.66
N GLU A 40 -1.49 1.62 7.67
CA GLU A 40 -0.89 0.44 8.29
C GLU A 40 -1.99 -0.44 8.92
N ASP A 41 -2.51 -1.42 8.18
CA ASP A 41 -3.55 -2.34 8.68
C ASP A 41 -3.61 -3.63 7.85
N THR A 42 -4.46 -4.59 8.23
CA THR A 42 -4.81 -5.76 7.42
C THR A 42 -5.53 -5.37 6.13
N GLY A 43 -5.59 -6.26 5.14
CA GLY A 43 -6.44 -6.08 3.96
C GLY A 43 -7.94 -6.25 4.24
N GLY A 44 -8.74 -6.19 3.19
CA GLY A 44 -10.18 -6.45 3.22
C GLY A 44 -11.04 -5.20 3.30
N GLN A 45 -10.44 -4.02 3.19
CA GLN A 45 -11.13 -2.74 3.17
C GLN A 45 -10.73 -1.89 1.96
N ILE A 46 -11.56 -0.90 1.68
CA ILE A 46 -11.26 0.21 0.78
C ILE A 46 -11.05 1.46 1.66
N THR A 47 -9.97 2.18 1.43
CA THR A 47 -9.66 3.41 2.18
C THR A 47 -9.42 4.58 1.24
N THR A 48 -9.68 5.79 1.73
CA THR A 48 -9.47 7.05 1.00
C THR A 48 -8.46 7.91 1.73
N HIS A 49 -7.49 8.45 1.00
CA HIS A 49 -6.39 9.26 1.53
C HIS A 49 -6.27 10.56 0.76
N ALA A 50 -6.11 11.68 1.47
CA ALA A 50 -5.72 12.94 0.86
C ALA A 50 -4.25 12.84 0.46
N VAL A 51 -3.94 13.05 -0.82
CA VAL A 51 -2.56 12.99 -1.33
C VAL A 51 -1.89 14.34 -1.05
N PRO A 52 -0.76 14.36 -0.32
CA PRO A 52 0.02 15.57 -0.09
C PRO A 52 0.49 16.22 -1.40
N SER A 53 0.71 17.54 -1.39
CA SER A 53 1.08 18.28 -2.60
C SER A 53 2.47 17.94 -3.14
N ASP A 54 3.35 17.45 -2.28
CA ASP A 54 4.72 17.01 -2.56
C ASP A 54 4.81 15.52 -2.93
N ALA A 55 3.75 14.75 -2.72
CA ALA A 55 3.73 13.34 -3.11
C ALA A 55 3.62 13.19 -4.63
N ILE A 56 4.60 12.50 -5.22
CA ILE A 56 4.65 12.14 -6.64
C ILE A 56 4.23 10.69 -6.90
N GLY A 57 3.99 9.92 -5.84
CA GLY A 57 3.61 8.52 -5.91
C GLY A 57 3.36 7.93 -4.53
N MET A 58 3.30 6.60 -4.48
CA MET A 58 3.23 5.83 -3.25
C MET A 58 4.11 4.59 -3.34
N ARG A 59 4.51 4.06 -2.19
CA ARG A 59 5.13 2.75 -2.06
C ARG A 59 4.30 1.92 -1.09
N LEU A 60 4.08 0.66 -1.47
CA LEU A 60 3.37 -0.29 -0.63
C LEU A 60 4.34 -1.36 -0.11
N ARG A 61 4.09 -1.78 1.12
CA ARG A 61 4.73 -2.94 1.74
C ARG A 61 3.65 -3.88 2.24
N TRP A 62 3.91 -5.18 2.20
CA TRP A 62 2.98 -6.16 2.74
C TRP A 62 3.68 -7.29 3.50
N TRP A 63 2.96 -7.85 4.47
CA TRP A 63 3.38 -9.03 5.21
C TRP A 63 2.38 -10.16 4.97
N PRO A 64 2.85 -11.42 4.90
CA PRO A 64 1.94 -12.56 4.89
C PRO A 64 1.02 -12.51 6.11
N SER A 65 -0.16 -13.09 5.97
CA SER A 65 -1.07 -13.23 7.11
C SER A 65 -0.44 -14.07 8.22
N GLU A 66 -0.98 -13.98 9.44
CA GLU A 66 -0.50 -14.80 10.57
C GLU A 66 -0.58 -16.30 10.25
N ASN A 67 -1.62 -16.71 9.51
CA ASN A 67 -1.83 -18.08 9.08
C ASN A 67 -0.93 -18.50 7.90
N GLU A 68 -0.45 -17.56 7.08
CA GLU A 68 0.55 -17.80 6.01
C GLU A 68 1.99 -17.74 6.57
N GLY A 69 2.22 -17.04 7.69
CA GLY A 69 3.54 -16.69 8.24
C GLY A 69 4.27 -17.80 9.01
N ILE A 70 3.68 -18.98 9.16
CA ILE A 70 4.17 -20.09 10.00
C ILE A 70 5.51 -20.70 9.50
N GLY A 71 6.00 -20.29 8.32
CA GLY A 71 7.28 -20.72 7.74
C GLY A 71 8.50 -19.83 8.04
N GLN A 72 8.35 -18.64 8.64
CA GLN A 72 9.46 -17.71 8.91
C GLN A 72 9.87 -17.72 10.39
N THR A 73 10.42 -18.85 10.86
CA THR A 73 10.64 -19.11 12.30
C THR A 73 11.97 -18.60 12.88
N GLN A 74 12.78 -17.81 12.16
CA GLN A 74 14.06 -17.31 12.70
C GLN A 74 14.32 -15.81 12.56
N VAL A 75 13.53 -15.09 11.75
CA VAL A 75 13.59 -13.65 11.61
C VAL A 75 12.13 -13.25 11.40
N GLY A 76 11.55 -12.39 12.25
CA GLY A 76 10.12 -12.03 12.14
C GLY A 76 9.74 -11.65 10.71
N ALA A 77 8.49 -11.91 10.31
CA ALA A 77 8.04 -11.78 8.92
C ALA A 77 8.57 -10.48 8.29
N MET A 78 9.44 -10.61 7.29
CA MET A 78 9.96 -9.44 6.58
C MET A 78 8.88 -8.89 5.64
N ALA A 79 8.77 -7.57 5.60
CA ALA A 79 7.87 -6.91 4.67
C ALA A 79 8.35 -7.14 3.24
N ASN A 80 7.47 -7.59 2.35
CA ASN A 80 7.69 -7.53 0.92
C ASN A 80 7.46 -6.09 0.48
N MET A 81 8.50 -5.45 -0.05
CA MET A 81 8.44 -4.08 -0.54
C MET A 81 8.16 -4.11 -2.05
N LEU A 82 7.16 -3.35 -2.47
CA LEU A 82 6.84 -3.17 -3.88
C LEU A 82 7.61 -1.96 -4.45
N ASP A 83 7.80 -1.97 -5.77
CA ASP A 83 8.31 -0.81 -6.49
C ASP A 83 7.39 0.41 -6.29
N PRO A 84 7.93 1.64 -6.27
CA PRO A 84 7.12 2.85 -6.26
C PRO A 84 6.10 2.88 -7.40
N TYR A 85 4.85 3.15 -7.06
CA TYR A 85 3.83 3.54 -8.01
C TYR A 85 3.82 5.07 -8.14
N PHE A 86 4.35 5.58 -9.25
CA PHE A 86 4.30 7.02 -9.53
C PHE A 86 2.93 7.41 -10.09
N PHE A 87 2.37 8.51 -9.58
CA PHE A 87 1.13 9.04 -10.10
C PHE A 87 1.34 9.60 -11.52
N PRO A 88 0.33 9.49 -12.40
CA PRO A 88 0.35 10.21 -13.68
C PRO A 88 0.54 11.72 -13.45
N GLU A 89 1.35 12.38 -14.28
CA GLU A 89 1.69 13.81 -14.13
C GLU A 89 0.44 14.71 -14.26
N ASP A 90 -0.54 14.26 -15.04
CA ASP A 90 -1.84 14.89 -15.28
C ASP A 90 -2.94 14.39 -14.33
N ALA A 91 -2.63 13.50 -13.38
CA ALA A 91 -3.61 13.01 -12.42
C ALA A 91 -4.18 14.17 -11.60
N THR A 92 -5.41 14.53 -11.91
CA THR A 92 -6.22 15.52 -11.19
C THR A 92 -7.45 14.80 -10.64
N GLY A 93 -7.80 15.09 -9.38
CA GLY A 93 -8.92 14.43 -8.71
C GLY A 93 -8.56 13.09 -8.06
N THR A 94 -9.35 12.05 -8.35
CA THR A 94 -9.30 10.76 -7.65
C THR A 94 -8.51 9.72 -8.42
N ILE A 95 -7.54 9.10 -7.75
CA ILE A 95 -6.74 7.97 -8.22
C ILE A 95 -7.26 6.72 -7.53
N THR A 96 -7.60 5.68 -8.30
CA THR A 96 -8.10 4.40 -7.76
C THR A 96 -7.10 3.29 -8.04
N VAL A 97 -6.68 2.56 -7.01
CA VAL A 97 -5.72 1.46 -7.11
C VAL A 97 -6.21 0.23 -6.36
N LYS A 98 -5.92 -0.96 -6.88
CA LYS A 98 -6.01 -2.22 -6.11
C LYS A 98 -4.60 -2.62 -5.68
N ALA A 99 -4.37 -2.78 -4.39
CA ALA A 99 -3.06 -3.13 -3.85
C ALA A 99 -2.54 -4.46 -4.45
N LEU A 100 -3.44 -5.42 -4.65
CA LEU A 100 -3.10 -6.72 -5.23
C LEU A 100 -2.64 -6.66 -6.68
N ASP A 101 -3.06 -5.65 -7.46
CA ASP A 101 -2.61 -5.49 -8.86
C ASP A 101 -1.14 -5.03 -8.93
N LEU A 102 -0.58 -4.54 -7.81
CA LEU A 102 0.81 -4.10 -7.72
C LEU A 102 1.76 -5.19 -7.22
N VAL A 103 1.23 -6.30 -6.71
CA VAL A 103 2.02 -7.47 -6.33
C VAL A 103 2.37 -8.22 -7.62
N ARG A 104 3.61 -8.12 -8.07
CA ARG A 104 4.13 -8.85 -9.25
C ARG A 104 4.80 -10.15 -8.85
#